data_AF-A0A3S0JQG2-F1
#
_entry.id   AF-A0A3S0JQG2-F1
#
_cell.length_a   1.000
_cell.length_b   1.000
_cell.length_c   1.000
_cell.angle_alpha   90.00
_cell.angle_beta   90.00
_cell.angle_gamma   90.00
#
_symmetry.space_group_name_H-M   'P 1'
#
loop_
_entity.id
_entity.type
_entity.pdbx_description
1 polymer ?
#
loop_
_entity_poly.entity_id
_entity_poly.type
_entity_poly.pdbx_seq_one_letter_code
_entity_poly.pdbx_strand_id
1 'polypeptide(L)'
;MSKYECAHVDFDTVLHRAADSVQESYIEVTNKHTKEIMEFSGVQKFYGTSPKKKDGGWIATQDKFTADDFTIEQKFRYKALPVEEESYLDWAMGLIDFRIGAIKKVSEAKAYKLWIGGEGNFRYDAAHILPYKGARADKPMIFQELKAAFMDKYKNKVCVAQGAIEADDEVSIRGWASYNHFIRTGKHKYVLGFIDKDIKQVPCPSFNYDKPELGITTPTIEECCHHFCLQLIKGDRGTDNIPGLKGIGDKKALKLLEGRNTPKEMYEAVVLAYKDYYGLEAFLFTSHRGVESTRTWLDMLTENATLLYMLRKPGEVYKIEDTFKRLGVGYE
;
A
#
# COMPACT_ATOMS: atom_id res chain seq x y z
N MET A 1 -0.59 33.28 -1.08
CA MET A 1 0.49 33.12 -2.08
C MET A 1 0.89 31.65 -2.08
N SER A 2 0.83 30.93 -3.20
CA SER A 2 1.14 29.48 -3.24
C SER A 2 2.60 29.23 -2.86
N LYS A 3 2.84 28.30 -1.92
CA LYS A 3 4.18 27.95 -1.41
C LYS A 3 4.94 27.00 -2.32
N TYR A 4 4.21 26.12 -3.04
CA TYR A 4 4.80 25.08 -3.88
C TYR A 4 4.47 25.30 -5.35
N GLU A 5 5.36 24.85 -6.24
CA GLU A 5 5.12 24.91 -7.67
C GLU A 5 4.09 23.86 -8.11
N CYS A 6 4.20 22.65 -7.58
CA CYS A 6 3.34 21.54 -7.95
C CYS A 6 3.06 20.60 -6.78
N ALA A 7 1.82 20.13 -6.69
CA ALA A 7 1.44 18.99 -5.88
C ALA A 7 1.50 17.70 -6.71
N HIS A 8 2.26 16.71 -6.26
CA HIS A 8 2.28 15.37 -6.86
C HIS A 8 1.48 14.42 -5.98
N VAL A 9 0.41 13.86 -6.52
CA VAL A 9 -0.57 13.11 -5.73
C VAL A 9 -0.63 11.68 -6.20
N ASP A 10 -0.48 10.73 -5.27
CA ASP A 10 -0.84 9.33 -5.52
C ASP A 10 -2.38 9.22 -5.56
N PHE A 11 -2.90 8.83 -6.73
CA PHE A 11 -4.31 8.91 -7.05
C PHE A 11 -4.97 7.54 -7.27
N ASP A 12 -4.21 6.44 -7.20
CA ASP A 12 -4.76 5.09 -7.41
C ASP A 12 -5.83 4.74 -6.37
N THR A 13 -5.60 5.10 -5.10
CA THR A 13 -6.57 4.88 -4.02
C THR A 13 -7.90 5.61 -4.26
N VAL A 14 -7.85 6.82 -4.83
CA VAL A 14 -9.05 7.62 -5.12
C VAL A 14 -9.87 6.95 -6.23
N LEU A 15 -9.21 6.54 -7.32
CA LEU A 15 -9.87 5.83 -8.42
C LEU A 15 -10.51 4.53 -7.96
N HIS A 16 -9.78 3.73 -7.18
CA HIS A 16 -10.29 2.47 -6.68
C HIS A 16 -11.52 2.67 -5.79
N ARG A 17 -11.47 3.63 -4.85
CA ARG A 17 -12.59 3.89 -3.93
C ARG A 17 -13.81 4.47 -4.64
N ALA A 18 -13.60 5.33 -5.64
CA ALA A 18 -14.70 5.86 -6.45
C ALA A 18 -15.35 4.76 -7.31
N ALA A 19 -14.56 3.83 -7.86
CA ALA A 19 -15.13 2.69 -8.58
C ALA A 19 -15.84 1.70 -7.64
N ASP A 20 -15.31 1.48 -6.44
CA ASP A 20 -15.92 0.58 -5.45
C ASP A 20 -17.19 1.18 -4.80
N SER A 21 -17.35 2.50 -4.81
CA SER A 21 -18.49 3.16 -4.15
C SER A 21 -19.85 2.77 -4.75
N VAL A 22 -19.89 2.41 -6.03
CA VAL A 22 -21.12 2.07 -6.76
C VAL A 22 -21.55 0.62 -6.60
N GLN A 23 -20.71 -0.21 -6.00
CA GLN A 23 -20.96 -1.64 -5.81
C GLN A 23 -21.00 -2.00 -4.32
N GLU A 24 -21.67 -3.11 -4.03
CA GLU A 24 -21.60 -3.78 -2.74
C GLU A 24 -21.11 -5.21 -2.92
N SER A 25 -20.35 -5.69 -1.93
CA SER A 25 -19.98 -7.09 -1.85
C SER A 25 -20.97 -7.85 -0.98
N TYR A 26 -21.26 -9.08 -1.38
CA TYR A 26 -22.02 -10.05 -0.62
C TYR A 26 -21.36 -11.42 -0.77
N ILE A 27 -21.84 -12.40 -0.02
CA ILE A 27 -21.40 -13.78 -0.18
C ILE A 27 -22.59 -14.66 -0.57
N GLU A 28 -22.36 -15.56 -1.51
CA GLU A 28 -23.21 -16.70 -1.78
C GLU A 28 -22.68 -17.89 -1.00
N VAL A 29 -23.54 -18.45 -0.15
CA VAL A 29 -23.24 -19.61 0.66
C VAL A 29 -24.04 -20.78 0.10
N THR A 30 -23.33 -21.73 -0.51
CA THR A 30 -23.94 -22.94 -1.08
C THR A 30 -23.83 -24.10 -0.11
N ASN A 31 -24.97 -24.70 0.23
CA ASN A 31 -25.00 -25.96 0.98
C ASN A 31 -24.49 -27.10 0.08
N LYS A 32 -23.45 -27.81 0.52
CA LYS A 32 -22.82 -28.88 -0.27
C LYS A 32 -23.75 -30.06 -0.53
N HIS A 33 -24.71 -30.29 0.37
CA HIS A 33 -25.64 -31.42 0.33
C HIS A 33 -26.91 -31.07 -0.45
N THR A 34 -27.59 -29.99 -0.06
CA THR A 34 -28.88 -29.60 -0.67
C THR A 34 -28.72 -28.81 -1.97
N LYS A 35 -27.53 -28.25 -2.21
CA LYS A 35 -27.23 -27.30 -3.30
C LYS A 35 -27.99 -25.98 -3.20
N GLU A 36 -28.69 -25.73 -2.10
CA GLU A 36 -29.35 -24.45 -1.85
C GLU A 36 -28.32 -23.34 -1.64
N ILE A 37 -28.64 -22.16 -2.16
CA ILE A 37 -27.79 -20.97 -2.09
C ILE A 37 -28.49 -19.92 -1.22
N MET A 38 -27.72 -19.36 -0.29
CA MET A 38 -28.15 -18.25 0.57
C MET A 38 -27.21 -17.06 0.41
N GLU A 39 -27.78 -15.86 0.44
CA GLU A 39 -26.99 -14.63 0.38
C GLU A 39 -26.81 -14.02 1.78
N PHE A 40 -25.60 -13.54 2.05
CA PHE A 40 -25.31 -12.74 3.24
C PHE A 40 -24.45 -11.53 2.88
N SER A 41 -24.62 -10.41 3.58
CA SER A 41 -23.81 -9.19 3.37
C SER A 41 -22.34 -9.31 3.80
N GLY A 42 -21.91 -10.49 4.26
CA GLY A 42 -20.52 -10.79 4.55
C GLY A 42 -20.34 -12.04 5.39
N VAL A 43 -19.12 -12.58 5.40
CA VAL A 43 -18.78 -13.82 6.10
C VAL A 43 -19.08 -13.78 7.59
N GLN A 44 -19.02 -12.61 8.22
CA GLN A 44 -19.34 -12.44 9.64
C GLN A 44 -20.83 -12.64 9.94
N LYS A 45 -21.73 -12.37 8.99
CA LYS A 45 -23.15 -12.66 9.15
C LYS A 45 -23.42 -14.16 9.11
N PHE A 46 -22.59 -14.90 8.38
CA PHE A 46 -22.69 -16.34 8.28
C PHE A 46 -22.01 -17.05 9.46
N TYR A 47 -20.73 -16.77 9.73
CA TYR A 47 -19.90 -17.46 10.73
C TYR A 47 -19.75 -16.75 12.08
N GLY A 48 -20.26 -15.53 12.22
CA GLY A 48 -19.98 -14.67 13.37
C GLY A 48 -18.65 -13.93 13.26
N THR A 49 -18.33 -13.13 14.27
CA THR A 49 -17.15 -12.24 14.26
C THR A 49 -15.85 -12.95 14.63
N SER A 50 -15.90 -14.18 15.14
CA SER A 50 -14.73 -14.98 15.54
C SER A 50 -14.13 -15.70 14.33
N PRO A 51 -12.93 -15.32 13.84
CA PRO A 51 -12.33 -15.94 12.65
C PRO A 51 -11.91 -17.39 12.88
N LYS A 52 -11.69 -17.78 14.15
CA LYS A 52 -11.14 -19.10 14.51
C LYS A 52 -12.22 -20.16 14.74
N LYS A 53 -13.37 -19.77 15.27
CA LYS A 53 -14.36 -20.73 15.75
C LYS A 53 -15.45 -21.03 14.73
N LYS A 54 -15.79 -20.06 13.86
CA LYS A 54 -16.85 -20.18 12.83
C LYS A 54 -18.17 -20.77 13.36
N ASP A 55 -18.50 -20.43 14.60
CA ASP A 55 -19.59 -20.99 15.40
C ASP A 55 -20.59 -19.89 15.83
N GLY A 56 -20.56 -18.73 15.18
CA GLY A 56 -21.47 -17.60 15.42
C GLY A 56 -22.35 -17.31 14.19
N GLY A 57 -23.00 -16.15 14.15
CA GLY A 57 -23.79 -15.74 12.98
C GLY A 57 -24.97 -16.67 12.71
N TRP A 58 -25.32 -16.85 11.43
CA TRP A 58 -26.39 -17.75 11.01
C TRP A 58 -26.07 -19.22 11.24
N ILE A 59 -24.81 -19.67 11.10
CA ILE A 59 -24.49 -21.10 11.28
C ILE A 59 -24.77 -21.57 12.71
N ALA A 60 -24.62 -20.69 13.70
CA ALA A 60 -24.91 -21.00 15.10
C ALA A 60 -26.39 -21.27 15.39
N THR A 61 -27.30 -20.88 14.48
CA THR A 61 -28.74 -21.13 14.62
C THR A 61 -29.15 -22.45 13.97
N GLN A 62 -28.21 -23.21 13.39
CA GLN A 62 -28.47 -24.47 12.70
C GLN A 62 -28.06 -25.66 13.56
N ASP A 63 -28.98 -26.58 13.79
CA ASP A 63 -28.70 -27.81 14.54
C ASP A 63 -28.16 -28.96 13.67
N LYS A 64 -28.37 -28.87 12.35
CA LYS A 64 -28.10 -29.97 11.39
C LYS A 64 -26.88 -29.76 10.52
N PHE A 65 -26.34 -28.55 10.49
CA PHE A 65 -25.26 -28.20 9.60
C PHE A 65 -24.12 -27.55 10.37
N THR A 66 -22.92 -27.83 9.92
CA THR A 66 -21.67 -27.25 10.40
C THR A 66 -21.09 -26.33 9.33
N ALA A 67 -20.10 -25.51 9.70
CA ALA A 67 -19.43 -24.62 8.77
C ALA A 67 -18.83 -25.33 7.54
N ASP A 68 -18.43 -26.59 7.71
CA ASP A 68 -17.80 -27.41 6.67
C ASP A 68 -18.81 -27.95 5.65
N ASP A 69 -20.12 -27.86 5.94
CA ASP A 69 -21.18 -28.25 5.01
C ASP A 69 -21.45 -27.21 3.92
N PHE A 70 -20.72 -26.09 3.92
CA PHE A 70 -20.96 -24.99 3.00
C PHE A 70 -19.70 -24.60 2.21
N THR A 71 -19.91 -24.06 1.01
CA THR A 71 -18.92 -23.30 0.26
C THR A 71 -19.35 -21.84 0.20
N ILE A 72 -18.38 -20.93 0.29
CA ILE A 72 -18.63 -19.49 0.25
C ILE A 72 -17.93 -18.92 -0.97
N GLU A 73 -18.69 -18.20 -1.78
CA GLU A 73 -18.16 -17.40 -2.88
C GLU A 73 -18.45 -15.92 -2.61
N GLN A 74 -17.45 -15.06 -2.81
CA GLN A 74 -17.65 -13.62 -2.74
C GLN A 74 -18.19 -13.12 -4.08
N LYS A 75 -19.28 -12.36 -4.03
CA LYS A 75 -19.96 -11.79 -5.19
C LYS A 75 -20.08 -10.28 -5.03
N PHE A 76 -20.34 -9.62 -6.14
CA PHE A 76 -20.53 -8.17 -6.21
C PHE A 76 -21.79 -7.85 -7.01
N ARG A 77 -22.48 -6.77 -6.63
CA ARG A 77 -23.58 -6.21 -7.40
C ARG A 77 -23.60 -4.70 -7.26
N TYR A 78 -24.27 -4.02 -8.19
CA TYR A 78 -24.47 -2.59 -8.08
C TYR A 78 -25.37 -2.26 -6.91
N LYS A 79 -25.04 -1.17 -6.21
CA LYS A 79 -25.95 -0.53 -5.26
C LYS A 79 -27.10 0.11 -6.03
N ALA A 80 -28.20 0.44 -5.34
CA ALA A 80 -29.22 1.31 -5.91
C ALA A 80 -28.57 2.64 -6.32
N LEU A 81 -28.77 3.03 -7.59
CA LEU A 81 -28.32 4.31 -8.10
C LEU A 81 -29.11 5.44 -7.38
N PRO A 82 -28.43 6.45 -6.81
CA PRO A 82 -29.12 7.60 -6.23
C PRO A 82 -29.99 8.31 -7.26
N VAL A 83 -31.11 8.90 -6.82
CA VAL A 83 -32.11 9.52 -7.73
C VAL A 83 -31.52 10.71 -8.48
N GLU A 84 -30.53 11.37 -7.90
CA GLU A 84 -29.85 12.54 -8.45
C GLU A 84 -28.75 12.19 -9.46
N GLU A 85 -28.38 10.91 -9.59
CA GLU A 85 -27.28 10.46 -10.44
C GLU A 85 -27.81 9.88 -11.76
N GLU A 86 -27.25 10.33 -12.90
CA GLU A 86 -27.66 9.84 -14.22
C GLU A 86 -27.11 8.43 -14.51
N SER A 87 -25.93 8.12 -13.98
CA SER A 87 -25.27 6.82 -14.14
C SER A 87 -24.32 6.51 -12.97
N TYR A 88 -23.90 5.25 -12.82
CA TYR A 88 -22.85 4.87 -11.87
C TYR A 88 -21.51 5.56 -12.18
N LEU A 89 -21.24 5.82 -13.46
CA LEU A 89 -20.04 6.53 -13.88
C LEU A 89 -20.06 7.98 -13.38
N ASP A 90 -21.19 8.67 -13.50
CA ASP A 90 -21.36 10.04 -13.01
C ASP A 90 -21.21 10.12 -11.49
N TRP A 91 -21.83 9.18 -10.77
CA TRP A 91 -21.70 9.08 -9.32
C TRP A 91 -20.24 8.92 -8.89
N ALA A 92 -19.52 7.98 -9.50
CA ALA A 92 -18.10 7.75 -9.21
C ALA A 92 -17.22 8.95 -9.61
N MET A 93 -17.50 9.58 -10.74
CA MET A 93 -16.80 10.79 -11.19
C MET A 93 -17.04 11.98 -10.25
N GLY A 94 -18.24 12.12 -9.68
CA GLY A 94 -18.55 13.14 -8.68
C GLY A 94 -17.67 13.02 -7.42
N LEU A 95 -17.38 11.80 -6.98
CA LEU A 95 -16.47 11.55 -5.85
C LEU A 95 -15.01 11.92 -6.19
N ILE A 96 -14.57 11.66 -7.42
CA ILE A 96 -13.26 12.08 -7.92
C ILE A 96 -13.15 13.62 -7.93
N ASP A 97 -14.16 14.30 -8.45
CA ASP A 97 -14.23 15.76 -8.50
C ASP A 97 -14.15 16.38 -7.10
N PHE A 98 -14.95 15.86 -6.18
CA PHE A 98 -14.93 16.26 -4.77
C PHE A 98 -13.52 16.11 -4.17
N ARG A 99 -12.88 14.96 -4.43
CA ARG A 99 -11.55 14.69 -3.90
C ARG A 99 -10.48 15.64 -4.46
N ILE A 100 -10.54 15.94 -5.75
CA ILE A 100 -9.62 16.89 -6.39
C ILE A 100 -9.86 18.30 -5.86
N GLY A 101 -11.11 18.66 -5.55
CA GLY A 101 -11.44 19.88 -4.81
C GLY A 101 -10.71 19.97 -3.46
N ALA A 102 -10.73 18.90 -2.68
CA ALA A 102 -10.04 18.82 -1.39
C ALA A 102 -8.51 18.94 -1.56
N ILE A 103 -7.91 18.23 -2.51
CA ILE A 103 -6.48 18.30 -2.85
C ILE A 103 -6.07 19.74 -3.19
N LYS A 104 -6.83 20.42 -4.05
CA LYS A 104 -6.55 21.81 -4.44
C LYS A 104 -6.58 22.74 -3.24
N LYS A 105 -7.52 22.54 -2.31
CA LYS A 105 -7.68 23.38 -1.12
C LYS A 105 -6.50 23.25 -0.14
N VAL A 106 -6.00 22.04 0.09
CA VAL A 106 -4.95 21.78 1.10
C VAL A 106 -3.53 21.92 0.55
N SER A 107 -3.30 21.70 -0.76
CA SER A 107 -1.95 21.56 -1.30
C SER A 107 -1.07 22.81 -1.24
N GLU A 108 -1.65 24.01 -1.14
CA GLU A 108 -0.93 25.29 -1.25
C GLU A 108 -0.04 25.41 -2.52
N ALA A 109 -0.30 24.62 -3.56
CA ALA A 109 0.50 24.55 -4.79
C ALA A 109 -0.12 25.36 -5.94
N LYS A 110 0.71 25.81 -6.88
CA LYS A 110 0.25 26.50 -8.11
C LYS A 110 -0.38 25.55 -9.12
N ALA A 111 0.10 24.31 -9.17
CA ALA A 111 -0.39 23.25 -10.06
C ALA A 111 -0.48 21.92 -9.30
N TYR A 112 -1.12 20.92 -9.92
CA TYR A 112 -1.17 19.55 -9.41
C TYR A 112 -1.01 18.54 -10.54
N LYS A 113 -0.52 17.35 -10.19
CA LYS A 113 -0.40 16.16 -11.03
C LYS A 113 -0.93 14.95 -10.27
N LEU A 114 -1.77 14.16 -10.94
CA LEU A 114 -2.43 12.99 -10.40
C LEU A 114 -1.76 11.75 -10.99
N TRP A 115 -1.02 11.01 -10.17
CA TRP A 115 -0.30 9.81 -10.59
C TRP A 115 -1.17 8.58 -10.42
N ILE A 116 -1.19 7.75 -11.46
CA ILE A 116 -1.91 6.47 -11.46
C ILE A 116 -1.00 5.36 -12.00
N GLY A 117 -1.29 4.13 -11.59
CA GLY A 117 -0.53 2.95 -12.00
C GLY A 117 -0.52 2.74 -13.51
N GLY A 118 0.68 2.43 -14.02
CA GLY A 118 0.94 2.04 -15.40
C GLY A 118 0.93 0.53 -15.61
N GLU A 119 1.67 0.10 -16.63
CA GLU A 119 1.85 -1.32 -16.95
C GLU A 119 3.11 -1.89 -16.31
N GLY A 120 3.01 -3.15 -15.86
CA GLY A 120 4.08 -3.85 -15.17
C GLY A 120 4.31 -3.37 -13.74
N ASN A 121 5.01 -4.19 -12.96
CA ASN A 121 5.54 -3.81 -11.66
C ASN A 121 6.68 -4.78 -11.29
N PHE A 122 7.90 -4.25 -11.13
CA PHE A 122 9.08 -5.05 -10.79
C PHE A 122 8.95 -5.84 -9.48
N ARG A 123 8.08 -5.40 -8.56
CA ARG A 123 7.82 -6.07 -7.27
C ARG A 123 7.25 -7.47 -7.44
N TYR A 124 6.51 -7.74 -8.53
CA TYR A 124 6.05 -9.10 -8.82
C TYR A 124 7.21 -10.05 -9.10
N ASP A 125 8.25 -9.60 -9.81
CA ASP A 125 9.42 -10.42 -10.12
C ASP A 125 10.39 -10.51 -8.94
N ALA A 126 10.53 -9.42 -8.17
CA ALA A 126 11.40 -9.38 -7.00
C ALA A 126 10.90 -10.24 -5.83
N ALA A 127 9.59 -10.49 -5.74
CA ALA A 127 8.99 -11.23 -4.64
C ALA A 127 9.17 -12.76 -4.80
N HIS A 128 9.96 -13.36 -3.91
CA HIS A 128 10.19 -14.80 -3.79
C HIS A 128 9.70 -15.37 -2.46
N ILE A 129 9.67 -14.58 -1.38
CA ILE A 129 9.21 -15.00 -0.05
C ILE A 129 7.71 -15.26 -0.04
N LEU A 130 6.92 -14.32 -0.54
CA LEU A 130 5.47 -14.42 -0.68
C LEU A 130 5.04 -13.75 -1.99
N PRO A 131 3.91 -14.15 -2.60
CA PRO A 131 3.42 -13.47 -3.80
C PRO A 131 3.03 -12.02 -3.46
N TYR A 132 3.72 -11.06 -4.08
CA TYR A 132 3.42 -9.64 -3.91
C TYR A 132 1.97 -9.34 -4.31
N LYS A 133 1.23 -8.63 -3.45
CA LYS A 133 -0.21 -8.36 -3.61
C LYS A 133 -1.07 -9.62 -3.86
N GLY A 134 -0.60 -10.80 -3.43
CA GLY A 134 -1.23 -12.10 -3.74
C GLY A 134 -2.60 -12.34 -3.11
N ALA A 135 -3.07 -11.47 -2.23
CA ALA A 135 -4.41 -11.52 -1.63
C ALA A 135 -5.32 -10.36 -2.08
N ARG A 136 -4.91 -9.61 -3.12
CA ARG A 136 -5.67 -8.46 -3.60
C ARG A 136 -6.92 -8.94 -4.35
N ALA A 137 -8.08 -8.38 -3.98
CA ALA A 137 -9.34 -8.64 -4.66
C ALA A 137 -9.35 -8.11 -6.09
N ASP A 138 -10.28 -8.61 -6.89
CA ASP A 138 -10.53 -8.11 -8.23
C ASP A 138 -10.89 -6.62 -8.22
N LYS A 139 -10.57 -5.95 -9.33
CA LYS A 139 -10.92 -4.54 -9.50
C LYS A 139 -12.44 -4.36 -9.51
N PRO A 140 -12.96 -3.23 -9.01
CA PRO A 140 -14.39 -2.91 -9.08
C PRO A 140 -14.93 -2.94 -10.51
N MET A 141 -16.22 -3.26 -10.67
CA MET A 141 -16.86 -3.52 -11.97
C MET A 141 -16.65 -2.39 -12.99
N ILE A 142 -16.78 -1.14 -12.56
CA ILE A 142 -16.66 0.04 -13.44
C ILE A 142 -15.24 0.62 -13.49
N PHE A 143 -14.23 -0.02 -12.89
CA PHE A 143 -12.91 0.59 -12.71
C PHE A 143 -12.26 1.04 -14.02
N GLN A 144 -12.34 0.24 -15.08
CA GLN A 144 -11.71 0.56 -16.37
C GLN A 144 -12.44 1.70 -17.08
N GLU A 145 -13.76 1.69 -17.08
CA GLU A 145 -14.61 2.76 -17.62
C GLU A 145 -14.36 4.07 -16.88
N LEU A 146 -14.34 4.04 -15.54
CA LEU A 146 -14.03 5.18 -14.70
C LEU A 146 -12.63 5.71 -14.93
N LYS A 147 -11.61 4.83 -15.04
CA LYS A 147 -10.23 5.23 -15.36
C LYS A 147 -10.17 5.96 -16.70
N ALA A 148 -10.86 5.47 -17.73
CA ALA A 148 -10.92 6.11 -19.03
C ALA A 148 -11.60 7.50 -18.97
N ALA A 149 -12.77 7.60 -18.33
CA ALA A 149 -13.50 8.86 -18.16
C ALA A 149 -12.68 9.88 -17.34
N PHE A 150 -12.02 9.44 -16.27
CA PHE A 150 -11.11 10.26 -15.48
C PHE A 150 -9.96 10.81 -16.31
N MET A 151 -9.30 9.95 -17.10
CA MET A 151 -8.20 10.36 -17.97
C MET A 151 -8.64 11.37 -19.04
N ASP A 152 -9.81 11.16 -19.65
CA ASP A 152 -10.36 12.10 -20.64
C ASP A 152 -10.73 13.46 -20.03
N LYS A 153 -11.32 13.47 -18.83
CA LYS A 153 -11.71 14.72 -18.14
C LYS A 153 -10.50 15.55 -17.70
N TYR A 154 -9.50 14.90 -17.11
CA TYR A 154 -8.37 15.58 -16.46
C TYR A 154 -7.11 15.72 -17.33
N LYS A 155 -7.03 14.99 -18.45
CA LYS A 155 -6.02 15.14 -19.51
C LYS A 155 -4.61 15.32 -18.97
N ASN A 156 -4.03 16.49 -19.22
CA ASN A 156 -2.65 16.85 -18.86
C ASN A 156 -2.36 16.93 -17.35
N LYS A 157 -3.38 16.79 -16.49
CA LYS A 157 -3.20 16.67 -15.03
C LYS A 157 -2.92 15.24 -14.62
N VAL A 158 -3.30 14.26 -15.42
CA VAL A 158 -3.06 12.84 -15.15
C VAL A 158 -1.68 12.44 -15.65
N CYS A 159 -0.97 11.64 -14.86
CA CYS A 159 0.31 11.05 -15.20
C CYS A 159 0.26 9.55 -14.92
N VAL A 160 0.66 8.74 -15.89
CA VAL A 160 0.71 7.28 -15.76
C VAL A 160 2.14 6.88 -15.46
N ALA A 161 2.37 6.10 -14.40
CA ALA A 161 3.70 5.61 -14.04
C ALA A 161 4.34 4.84 -15.21
N GLN A 162 5.64 5.06 -15.43
CA GLN A 162 6.38 4.47 -16.54
C GLN A 162 7.53 3.59 -16.04
N GLY A 163 7.83 2.51 -16.77
CA GLY A 163 9.00 1.65 -16.50
C GLY A 163 8.75 0.54 -15.46
N ALA A 164 7.53 -0.01 -15.42
CA ALA A 164 7.15 -1.09 -14.50
C ALA A 164 7.37 -0.73 -13.02
N ILE A 165 7.03 0.50 -12.65
CA ILE A 165 7.01 1.01 -11.27
C ILE A 165 5.59 1.46 -10.92
N GLU A 166 5.32 1.66 -9.64
CA GLU A 166 4.00 2.07 -9.16
C GLU A 166 3.85 3.60 -9.13
N ALA A 167 2.62 4.08 -8.91
CA ALA A 167 2.32 5.52 -8.88
C ALA A 167 3.00 6.24 -7.71
N ASP A 168 3.10 5.55 -6.57
CA ASP A 168 3.80 5.99 -5.37
C ASP A 168 5.33 6.12 -5.58
N ASP A 169 5.96 5.24 -6.36
CA ASP A 169 7.36 5.38 -6.77
C ASP A 169 7.57 6.68 -7.55
N GLU A 170 6.69 7.00 -8.51
CA GLU A 170 6.77 8.26 -9.24
C GLU A 170 6.62 9.45 -8.30
N VAL A 171 5.63 9.44 -7.40
CA VAL A 171 5.42 10.49 -6.39
C VAL A 171 6.66 10.65 -5.51
N SER A 172 7.26 9.54 -5.07
CA SER A 172 8.48 9.52 -4.27
C SER A 172 9.67 10.12 -5.01
N ILE A 173 9.90 9.76 -6.28
CA ILE A 173 10.96 10.33 -7.11
C ILE A 173 10.84 11.87 -7.16
N ARG A 174 9.62 12.41 -7.30
CA ARG A 174 9.41 13.87 -7.30
C ARG A 174 9.65 14.46 -5.92
N GLY A 175 9.16 13.83 -4.87
CA GLY A 175 9.41 14.24 -3.49
C GLY A 175 10.91 14.33 -3.19
N TRP A 176 11.66 13.38 -3.71
CA TRP A 176 13.09 13.31 -3.48
C TRP A 176 13.87 14.33 -4.31
N ALA A 177 13.43 14.61 -5.54
CA ALA A 177 13.91 15.76 -6.30
C ALA A 177 13.62 17.10 -5.58
N SER A 178 12.45 17.23 -4.93
CA SER A 178 12.09 18.40 -4.11
C SER A 178 13.00 18.56 -2.90
N TYR A 179 13.30 17.46 -2.19
CA TYR A 179 14.24 17.48 -1.08
C TYR A 179 15.67 17.85 -1.51
N ASN A 180 16.18 17.27 -2.60
CA ASN A 180 17.49 17.63 -3.13
C ASN A 180 17.56 19.11 -3.57
N HIS A 181 16.44 19.68 -4.02
CA HIS A 181 16.34 21.11 -4.26
C HIS A 181 16.39 21.90 -2.94
N PHE A 182 15.62 21.49 -1.92
CA PHE A 182 15.63 22.11 -0.60
C PHE A 182 17.02 22.14 0.04
N ILE A 183 17.78 21.04 -0.02
CA ILE A 183 19.16 21.01 0.52
C ILE A 183 20.07 22.07 -0.14
N ARG A 184 19.82 22.40 -1.41
CA ARG A 184 20.60 23.41 -2.15
C ARG A 184 20.10 24.84 -1.97
N THR A 185 18.80 25.04 -1.73
CA THR A 185 18.15 26.36 -1.82
C THR A 185 17.43 26.81 -0.54
N GLY A 186 17.25 25.91 0.42
CA GLY A 186 16.43 26.12 1.61
C GLY A 186 14.92 26.14 1.35
N LYS A 187 14.46 25.78 0.14
CA LYS A 187 13.03 25.79 -0.22
C LYS A 187 12.61 24.51 -0.93
N HIS A 188 11.49 23.93 -0.53
CA HIS A 188 10.88 22.81 -1.25
C HIS A 188 10.16 23.31 -2.51
N LYS A 189 10.35 22.57 -3.61
CA LYS A 189 9.70 22.88 -4.89
C LYS A 189 8.29 22.29 -4.99
N TYR A 190 8.13 21.09 -4.42
CA TYR A 190 6.94 20.27 -4.50
C TYR A 190 6.38 19.91 -3.12
N VAL A 191 5.10 19.55 -3.13
CA VAL A 191 4.36 18.94 -2.01
C VAL A 191 3.75 17.63 -2.49
N LEU A 192 3.66 16.63 -1.61
CA LEU A 192 3.10 15.32 -1.93
C LEU A 192 1.70 15.16 -1.34
N GLY A 193 0.78 14.57 -2.08
CA GLY A 193 -0.55 14.19 -1.59
C GLY A 193 -0.71 12.68 -1.60
N PHE A 194 -0.95 12.06 -0.46
CA PHE A 194 -1.12 10.60 -0.39
C PHE A 194 -1.92 10.18 0.84
N ILE A 195 -2.53 8.99 0.76
CA ILE A 195 -3.04 8.27 1.94
C ILE A 195 -2.07 7.16 2.32
N ASP A 196 -1.45 6.53 1.32
CA ASP A 196 -0.54 5.41 1.53
C ASP A 196 0.67 5.82 2.37
N LYS A 197 0.99 5.00 3.36
CA LYS A 197 2.03 5.31 4.33
C LYS A 197 3.43 5.04 3.77
N ASP A 198 3.55 4.35 2.64
CA ASP A 198 4.85 3.99 2.06
C ASP A 198 5.65 5.22 1.60
N ILE A 199 4.95 6.26 1.12
CA ILE A 199 5.58 7.53 0.71
C ILE A 199 6.12 8.32 1.91
N LYS A 200 5.78 7.94 3.16
CA LYS A 200 6.33 8.59 4.37
C LYS A 200 7.84 8.39 4.53
N GLN A 201 8.47 7.54 3.72
CA GLN A 201 9.93 7.42 3.67
C GLN A 201 10.61 8.55 2.88
N VAL A 202 9.87 9.58 2.43
CA VAL A 202 10.38 10.71 1.64
C VAL A 202 10.26 12.03 2.43
N PRO A 203 11.36 12.73 2.74
CA PRO A 203 11.33 14.00 3.49
C PRO A 203 10.98 15.17 2.57
N CYS A 204 9.73 15.18 2.14
CA CYS A 204 9.13 16.25 1.37
C CYS A 204 7.85 16.70 2.08
N PRO A 205 7.51 18.01 2.04
CA PRO A 205 6.22 18.48 2.50
C PRO A 205 5.11 17.63 1.91
N SER A 206 4.19 17.18 2.74
CA SER A 206 3.12 16.27 2.35
C SER A 206 1.85 16.51 3.13
N PHE A 207 0.72 16.13 2.54
CA PHE A 207 -0.60 16.16 3.18
C PHE A 207 -1.38 14.89 2.91
N ASN A 208 -2.27 14.56 3.83
CA ASN A 208 -3.24 13.49 3.66
C ASN A 208 -4.55 14.07 3.13
N TYR A 209 -4.93 13.72 1.91
CA TYR A 209 -6.14 14.28 1.29
C TYR A 209 -7.46 13.73 1.87
N ASP A 210 -7.43 12.65 2.65
CA ASP A 210 -8.56 12.17 3.48
C ASP A 210 -8.71 12.94 4.78
N LYS A 211 -7.63 13.58 5.24
CA LYS A 211 -7.58 14.31 6.50
C LYS A 211 -7.04 15.73 6.27
N PRO A 212 -7.69 16.54 5.43
CA PRO A 212 -7.21 17.87 5.06
C PRO A 212 -7.06 18.81 6.27
N GLU A 213 -7.78 18.55 7.35
CA GLU A 213 -7.69 19.26 8.63
C GLU A 213 -6.33 19.12 9.32
N LEU A 214 -5.55 18.07 9.02
CA LEU A 214 -4.19 17.91 9.56
C LEU A 214 -3.16 18.80 8.86
N GLY A 215 -3.53 19.41 7.72
CA GLY A 215 -2.66 20.31 6.97
C GLY A 215 -1.43 19.62 6.35
N ILE A 216 -0.44 20.43 6.02
CA ILE A 216 0.84 19.98 5.44
C ILE A 216 1.85 19.75 6.56
N THR A 217 2.51 18.59 6.53
CA THR A 217 3.62 18.24 7.41
C THR A 217 4.91 18.11 6.60
N THR A 218 6.06 18.38 7.22
CA THR A 218 7.38 18.23 6.58
C THR A 218 8.22 17.29 7.45
N PRO A 219 8.36 16.00 7.07
CA PRO A 219 9.10 15.05 7.88
C PRO A 219 10.62 15.23 7.73
N THR A 220 11.36 14.90 8.79
CA THR A 220 12.83 14.85 8.74
C THR A 220 13.33 13.56 8.09
N ILE A 221 14.63 13.52 7.75
CA ILE A 221 15.22 12.30 7.18
C ILE A 221 15.22 11.15 8.18
N GLU A 222 15.35 11.44 9.47
CA GLU A 222 15.28 10.47 10.57
C GLU A 222 13.87 9.88 10.70
N GLU A 223 12.82 10.71 10.64
CA GLU A 223 11.43 10.23 10.66
C GLU A 223 11.13 9.33 9.45
N CYS A 224 11.59 9.73 8.26
CA CYS A 224 11.48 8.92 7.05
C CYS A 224 12.24 7.60 7.15
N CYS A 225 13.46 7.63 7.70
CA CYS A 225 14.27 6.44 7.94
C CYS A 225 13.61 5.51 8.96
N HIS A 226 13.04 6.06 10.03
CA HIS A 226 12.31 5.32 11.04
C HIS A 226 11.10 4.61 10.41
N HIS A 227 10.32 5.29 9.57
CA HIS A 227 9.20 4.66 8.85
C HIS A 227 9.64 3.47 8.00
N PHE A 228 10.71 3.63 7.22
CA PHE A 228 11.23 2.53 6.39
C PHE A 228 11.77 1.38 7.23
N CYS A 229 12.60 1.64 8.25
CA CYS A 229 13.13 0.61 9.15
C CYS A 229 12.02 -0.13 9.91
N LEU A 230 10.97 0.59 10.31
CA LEU A 230 9.79 0.01 10.95
C LEU A 230 9.10 -0.98 10.01
N GLN A 231 8.96 -0.63 8.72
CA GLN A 231 8.42 -1.54 7.69
C GLN A 231 9.34 -2.72 7.40
N LEU A 232 10.66 -2.53 7.33
CA LEU A 232 11.60 -3.64 7.16
C LEU A 232 11.42 -4.72 8.24
N ILE A 233 11.16 -4.30 9.48
CA ILE A 233 10.99 -5.22 10.61
C ILE A 233 9.61 -5.90 10.59
N LYS A 234 8.52 -5.14 10.45
CA LYS A 234 7.15 -5.67 10.59
C LYS A 234 6.52 -6.18 9.29
N GLY A 235 7.13 -5.84 8.16
CA GLY A 235 6.57 -6.01 6.83
C GLY A 235 5.40 -5.09 6.54
N ASP A 236 4.72 -5.41 5.44
CA ASP A 236 3.42 -4.87 5.08
C ASP A 236 2.50 -5.99 4.57
N ARG A 237 2.16 -6.89 5.50
CA ARG A 237 1.42 -8.10 5.16
C ARG A 237 -0.04 -7.83 4.78
N GLY A 238 -0.62 -6.74 5.27
CA GLY A 238 -2.03 -6.42 5.09
C GLY A 238 -2.38 -5.85 3.72
N THR A 239 -1.46 -5.10 3.09
CA THR A 239 -1.71 -4.44 1.81
C THR A 239 -0.97 -5.17 0.69
N ASP A 240 0.34 -5.38 0.88
CA ASP A 240 1.23 -5.83 -0.18
C ASP A 240 1.73 -7.27 -0.02
N ASN A 241 1.32 -7.94 1.06
CA ASN A 241 1.73 -9.30 1.42
C ASN A 241 3.25 -9.45 1.66
N ILE A 242 3.90 -8.36 2.06
CA ILE A 242 5.33 -8.35 2.40
C ILE A 242 5.50 -8.78 3.86
N PRO A 243 6.26 -9.85 4.15
CA PRO A 243 6.20 -10.49 5.48
C PRO A 243 6.98 -9.78 6.58
N GLY A 244 8.09 -9.10 6.26
CA GLY A 244 9.06 -8.68 7.29
C GLY A 244 9.55 -9.87 8.13
N LEU A 245 9.77 -9.65 9.43
CA LEU A 245 10.09 -10.69 10.40
C LEU A 245 8.81 -11.34 10.96
N LYS A 246 8.71 -12.66 10.82
CA LYS A 246 7.53 -13.41 11.25
C LYS A 246 7.32 -13.27 12.77
N GLY A 247 6.09 -12.95 13.17
CA GLY A 247 5.71 -12.81 14.59
C GLY A 247 6.05 -11.46 15.21
N ILE A 248 6.48 -10.50 14.40
CA ILE A 248 6.74 -9.12 14.78
C ILE A 248 5.72 -8.19 14.11
N GLY A 249 4.82 -7.62 14.92
CA GLY A 249 3.89 -6.58 14.49
C GLY A 249 4.31 -5.20 15.00
N ASP A 250 3.50 -4.18 14.70
CA ASP A 250 3.79 -2.75 14.98
C ASP A 250 4.40 -2.51 16.38
N LYS A 251 3.79 -3.05 17.44
CA LYS A 251 4.26 -2.84 18.83
C LYS A 251 5.67 -3.36 19.08
N LYS A 252 6.00 -4.56 18.57
CA LYS A 252 7.33 -5.16 18.75
C LYS A 252 8.36 -4.44 17.88
N ALA A 253 7.98 -4.07 16.66
CA ALA A 253 8.85 -3.34 15.75
C ALA A 253 9.21 -1.94 16.29
N LEU A 254 8.23 -1.21 16.84
CA LEU A 254 8.46 0.07 17.51
C LEU A 254 9.41 -0.07 18.70
N LYS A 255 9.25 -1.13 19.52
CA LYS A 255 10.14 -1.40 20.64
C LYS A 255 11.60 -1.66 20.20
N LEU A 256 11.81 -2.30 19.05
CA LEU A 256 13.16 -2.55 18.52
C LEU A 256 13.86 -1.25 18.06
N LEU A 257 13.10 -0.25 17.65
CA LEU A 257 13.61 1.07 17.22
C LEU A 257 13.60 2.11 18.34
N GLU A 258 13.09 1.78 19.53
CA GLU A 258 13.01 2.69 20.65
C GLU A 258 14.41 3.18 21.07
N GLY A 259 14.56 4.50 21.20
CA GLY A 259 15.83 5.15 21.54
C GLY A 259 16.87 5.22 20.40
N ARG A 260 16.53 4.76 19.19
CA ARG A 260 17.38 4.90 17.99
C ARG A 260 17.04 6.19 17.28
N ASN A 261 17.94 7.18 17.34
CA ASN A 261 17.68 8.55 16.89
C ASN A 261 18.35 8.86 15.56
N THR A 262 19.39 8.12 15.18
CA THR A 262 20.09 8.32 13.91
C THR A 262 19.73 7.23 12.89
N PRO A 263 19.83 7.51 11.58
CA PRO A 263 19.62 6.50 10.55
C PRO A 263 20.52 5.28 10.75
N LYS A 264 21.79 5.48 11.13
CA LYS A 264 22.74 4.40 11.39
C LYS A 264 22.22 3.45 12.49
N GLU A 265 21.84 4.00 13.64
CA GLU A 265 21.31 3.23 14.78
C GLU A 265 20.03 2.45 14.43
N MET A 266 19.16 3.03 13.60
CA MET A 266 17.93 2.36 13.15
C MET A 266 18.25 1.16 12.24
N TYR A 267 19.17 1.32 11.27
CA TYR A 267 19.58 0.22 10.41
C TYR A 267 20.39 -0.85 11.16
N GLU A 268 21.20 -0.49 12.15
CA GLU A 268 21.87 -1.45 13.04
C GLU A 268 20.85 -2.30 13.80
N ALA A 269 19.75 -1.71 14.28
CA ALA A 269 18.67 -2.45 14.92
C ALA A 269 17.95 -3.39 13.94
N VAL A 270 17.76 -2.99 12.68
CA VAL A 270 17.21 -3.87 11.63
C VAL A 270 18.15 -5.06 11.38
N VAL A 271 19.45 -4.80 11.20
CA VAL A 271 20.46 -5.86 10.97
C VAL A 271 20.45 -6.86 12.14
N LEU A 272 20.50 -6.36 13.38
CA LEU A 272 20.47 -7.20 14.56
C LEU A 272 19.18 -8.05 14.62
N ALA A 273 18.02 -7.44 14.39
CA ALA A 273 16.74 -8.15 14.42
C ALA A 273 16.66 -9.28 13.37
N TYR A 274 17.23 -9.08 12.19
CA TYR A 274 17.27 -10.12 11.16
C TYR A 274 18.30 -11.21 11.46
N LYS A 275 19.50 -10.85 11.94
CA LYS A 275 20.52 -11.82 12.39
C LYS A 275 19.99 -12.69 13.54
N ASP A 276 19.31 -12.09 14.51
CA ASP A 276 18.72 -12.81 15.65
C ASP A 276 17.60 -13.76 15.22
N TYR A 277 16.83 -13.40 14.20
CA TYR A 277 15.70 -14.21 13.73
C TYR A 277 16.12 -15.39 12.86
N TYR A 278 17.01 -15.16 11.88
CA TYR A 278 17.40 -16.17 10.88
C TYR A 278 18.70 -16.90 11.24
N GLY A 279 19.53 -16.35 12.12
CA GLY A 279 20.89 -16.81 12.37
C GLY A 279 21.90 -16.27 11.34
N LEU A 280 23.18 -16.57 11.57
CA LEU A 280 24.29 -16.16 10.70
C LEU A 280 24.57 -17.14 9.57
N GLU A 281 24.25 -18.41 9.79
CA GLU A 281 24.46 -19.47 8.82
C GLU A 281 23.40 -19.44 7.71
N ALA A 282 23.81 -19.85 6.51
CA ALA A 282 22.87 -20.00 5.42
C ALA A 282 21.92 -21.18 5.67
N PHE A 283 20.69 -21.06 5.17
CA PHE A 283 19.64 -22.06 5.32
C PHE A 283 18.97 -22.37 3.98
N LEU A 284 18.38 -23.57 3.88
CA LEU A 284 17.58 -23.94 2.72
C LEU A 284 16.24 -23.19 2.74
N PHE A 285 15.89 -22.58 1.62
CA PHE A 285 14.70 -21.78 1.46
C PHE A 285 13.96 -22.18 0.18
N THR A 286 12.64 -22.39 0.30
CA THR A 286 11.74 -22.64 -0.83
C THR A 286 10.86 -21.41 -1.06
N SER A 287 10.96 -20.82 -2.24
CA SER A 287 10.14 -19.66 -2.61
C SER A 287 8.66 -20.00 -2.75
N HIS A 288 7.80 -18.98 -2.80
CA HIS A 288 6.37 -19.16 -3.07
C HIS A 288 6.08 -19.80 -4.45
N ARG A 289 7.09 -19.90 -5.32
CA ARG A 289 7.04 -20.56 -6.64
C ARG A 289 7.58 -21.99 -6.61
N GLY A 290 7.92 -22.53 -5.43
CA GLY A 290 8.49 -23.87 -5.29
C GLY A 290 9.97 -23.97 -5.68
N VAL A 291 10.66 -22.85 -5.90
CA VAL A 291 12.09 -22.84 -6.25
C VAL A 291 12.91 -22.89 -4.97
N GLU A 292 13.75 -23.92 -4.85
CA GLU A 292 14.70 -24.09 -3.74
C GLU A 292 15.98 -23.28 -3.97
N SER A 293 16.49 -22.66 -2.92
CA SER A 293 17.74 -21.90 -2.92
C SER A 293 18.36 -21.90 -1.53
N THR A 294 19.67 -21.69 -1.44
CA THR A 294 20.34 -21.40 -0.17
C THR A 294 20.31 -19.90 0.07
N ARG A 295 19.87 -19.46 1.26
CA ARG A 295 19.67 -18.04 1.60
C ARG A 295 20.28 -17.72 2.96
N THR A 296 20.59 -16.46 3.18
CA THR A 296 21.05 -15.88 4.45
C THR A 296 20.01 -14.91 5.01
N TRP A 297 20.20 -14.45 6.25
CA TRP A 297 19.38 -13.37 6.82
C TRP A 297 19.40 -12.10 5.94
N LEU A 298 20.54 -11.81 5.28
CA LEU A 298 20.71 -10.64 4.44
C LEU A 298 19.91 -10.76 3.14
N ASP A 299 19.81 -11.96 2.57
CA ASP A 299 18.95 -12.19 1.39
C ASP A 299 17.48 -11.91 1.71
N MET A 300 17.02 -12.35 2.89
CA MET A 300 15.64 -12.13 3.35
C MET A 300 15.37 -10.64 3.58
N LEU A 301 16.33 -9.94 4.19
CA LEU A 301 16.23 -8.49 4.40
C LEU A 301 16.24 -7.74 3.06
N THR A 302 17.14 -8.11 2.15
CA THR A 302 17.30 -7.46 0.84
C THR A 302 16.01 -7.53 0.04
N GLU A 303 15.36 -8.70 -0.01
CA GLU A 303 14.08 -8.82 -0.71
C GLU A 303 12.99 -7.93 -0.10
N ASN A 304 12.77 -8.01 1.22
CA ASN A 304 11.81 -7.14 1.90
C ASN A 304 12.11 -5.66 1.64
N ALA A 305 13.39 -5.29 1.66
CA ALA A 305 13.83 -3.92 1.42
C ALA A 305 13.58 -3.47 -0.01
N THR A 306 13.84 -4.31 -1.01
CA THR A 306 13.53 -4.04 -2.42
C THR A 306 12.04 -3.83 -2.64
N LEU A 307 11.19 -4.61 -1.96
CA LEU A 307 9.73 -4.49 -2.11
C LEU A 307 9.15 -3.25 -1.41
N LEU A 308 9.68 -2.87 -0.24
CA LEU A 308 9.17 -1.76 0.58
C LEU A 308 9.73 -0.39 0.20
N TYR A 309 10.88 -0.36 -0.46
CA TYR A 309 11.56 0.90 -0.75
C TYR A 309 10.85 1.65 -1.87
N MET A 310 10.53 2.92 -1.61
CA MET A 310 10.03 3.84 -2.63
C MET A 310 11.20 4.47 -3.39
N LEU A 311 11.14 4.38 -4.71
CA LEU A 311 12.23 4.85 -5.57
C LEU A 311 12.48 6.35 -5.40
N ARG A 312 13.75 6.73 -5.53
CA ARG A 312 14.31 8.06 -5.31
C ARG A 312 14.76 8.71 -6.61
N LYS A 313 15.01 7.92 -7.65
CA LYS A 313 15.35 8.38 -9.01
C LYS A 313 14.79 7.42 -10.07
N PRO A 314 14.54 7.89 -11.30
CA PRO A 314 14.12 7.01 -12.39
C PRO A 314 15.14 5.90 -12.65
N GLY A 315 14.65 4.67 -12.85
CA GLY A 315 15.50 3.50 -13.14
C GLY A 315 16.37 3.03 -11.97
N GLU A 316 16.07 3.44 -10.74
CA GLU A 316 16.79 2.97 -9.56
C GLU A 316 16.49 1.50 -9.27
N VAL A 317 17.54 0.75 -8.95
CA VAL A 317 17.45 -0.57 -8.33
C VAL A 317 18.01 -0.44 -6.92
N TYR A 318 17.15 -0.57 -5.91
CA TYR A 318 17.56 -0.41 -4.53
C TYR A 318 18.33 -1.63 -4.00
N LYS A 319 19.47 -1.36 -3.36
CA LYS A 319 20.28 -2.34 -2.63
C LYS A 319 20.49 -1.81 -1.21
N ILE A 320 20.09 -2.60 -0.22
CA ILE A 320 20.15 -2.15 1.17
C ILE A 320 21.60 -2.00 1.65
N GLU A 321 22.52 -2.79 1.10
CA GLU A 321 23.94 -2.77 1.39
C GLU A 321 24.59 -1.45 1.01
N ASP A 322 24.12 -0.79 -0.05
CA ASP A 322 24.60 0.56 -0.41
C ASP A 322 24.20 1.58 0.66
N THR A 323 23.07 1.36 1.34
CA THR A 323 22.68 2.18 2.50
C THR A 323 23.54 1.86 3.71
N PHE A 324 23.85 0.59 3.96
CA PHE A 324 24.75 0.21 5.06
C PHE A 324 26.13 0.81 4.89
N LYS A 325 26.73 0.70 3.70
CA LYS A 325 28.04 1.29 3.38
C LYS A 325 28.05 2.80 3.58
N ARG A 326 27.03 3.50 3.06
CA ARG A 326 26.90 4.96 3.19
C ARG A 326 26.81 5.42 4.65
N LEU A 327 26.13 4.64 5.49
CA LEU A 327 25.92 4.97 6.91
C LEU A 327 26.99 4.37 7.84
N GLY A 328 27.90 3.53 7.33
CA GLY A 328 28.86 2.80 8.15
C GLY A 328 28.20 1.82 9.13
N VAL A 329 27.13 1.15 8.70
CA VAL A 329 26.46 0.06 9.43
C VAL A 329 27.22 -1.23 9.16
N GLY A 330 27.63 -1.95 10.21
CA GLY A 330 28.26 -3.27 10.06
C GLY A 330 27.21 -4.33 9.74
N TYR A 331 27.40 -5.05 8.64
CA TYR A 331 26.47 -6.09 8.18
C TYR A 331 27.15 -7.36 7.67
N GLU A 332 28.48 -7.41 7.68
CA GLU A 332 29.22 -8.64 7.40
C GLU A 332 29.00 -9.70 8.49
#